data_AF-A0A2H1KSE3-F1
#
_entry.id   AF-A0A2H1KSE3-F1
#
_cell.length_a   1.000
_cell.length_b   1.000
_cell.length_c   1.000
_cell.angle_alpha   90.00
_cell.angle_beta   90.00
_cell.angle_gamma   90.00
#
_symmetry.space_group_name_H-M   'P 1'
#
loop_
_entity.id
_entity.type
_entity.pdbx_description
1 polymer ?
#
loop_
_entity_poly.entity_id
_entity_poly.type
_entity_poly.pdbx_seq_one_letter_code
_entity_poly.pdbx_strand_id
1 'polypeptide(L)'
;QPSWDAFREVLGGTTSGIPRWFFTFLGVKSLVGMPPLYGTHPTIALVAISILTFGSLSPASATTETLSPAAQKQAQALVAESPELTESALVNDVEVYSASTGVSVESVLRQASSESAQSIEAASSSKKGKRTKKIGNAKHKGDVFVTPAFTGGVNHGHTGIYSAKPTIVEAPGTGKKSRSTSASSYKVPKKSYKMDVKTSQTKRNKAGSYAYNKLRGKKYSANFAVNKKTGSAKMNCSQLVWAAYKASVKIDLDGNGGLGVYPYNIKDSKHTHIYKTIK
;
A
#
# COMPACT_ATOMS: atom_id res chain seq x y z
N GLN A 1 66.24 -13.05 2.16
CA GLN A 1 66.60 -14.45 1.83
C GLN A 1 65.62 -15.39 2.54
N PRO A 2 65.31 -16.56 1.99
CA PRO A 2 64.13 -16.64 1.13
C PRO A 2 63.13 -17.75 1.54
N SER A 3 61.86 -17.61 1.14
CA SER A 3 61.14 -18.41 0.11
C SER A 3 60.38 -19.64 0.63
N TRP A 4 59.08 -19.64 0.36
CA TRP A 4 58.23 -20.83 0.38
C TRP A 4 58.02 -21.32 -1.06
N ASP A 5 58.84 -22.27 -1.49
CA ASP A 5 58.56 -23.14 -2.65
C ASP A 5 57.63 -24.27 -2.14
N ALA A 6 56.41 -24.42 -2.64
CA ALA A 6 56.01 -25.01 -3.92
C ALA A 6 56.10 -26.54 -3.99
N PHE A 7 54.95 -27.21 -4.20
CA PHE A 7 54.85 -28.32 -5.16
C PHE A 7 53.41 -28.53 -5.69
N ARG A 8 53.29 -29.02 -6.92
CA ARG A 8 52.05 -29.39 -7.65
C ARG A 8 51.84 -30.93 -7.53
N GLU A 9 51.00 -31.70 -8.25
CA GLU A 9 50.40 -31.60 -9.59
C GLU A 9 49.38 -32.75 -9.87
N VAL A 10 48.83 -32.81 -11.11
CA VAL A 10 48.16 -33.93 -11.84
C VAL A 10 46.61 -34.02 -11.74
N LEU A 11 45.80 -34.21 -12.81
CA LEU A 11 45.87 -33.93 -14.27
C LEU A 11 44.45 -33.98 -14.91
N GLY A 12 44.28 -33.46 -16.14
CA GLY A 12 43.14 -33.69 -17.07
C GLY A 12 41.92 -32.76 -16.88
N GLY A 13 41.42 -31.95 -17.83
CA GLY A 13 41.36 -32.06 -19.30
C GLY A 13 39.86 -32.21 -19.70
N THR A 14 39.22 -31.43 -20.58
CA THR A 14 39.66 -30.74 -21.81
C THR A 14 38.83 -29.47 -22.18
N THR A 15 39.51 -28.49 -22.79
CA THR A 15 39.08 -27.39 -23.72
C THR A 15 37.60 -27.26 -24.16
N SER A 16 36.98 -26.07 -24.23
CA SER A 16 37.29 -25.01 -25.25
C SER A 16 36.39 -23.74 -25.11
N GLY A 17 36.84 -22.58 -25.61
CA GLY A 17 35.98 -21.40 -25.92
C GLY A 17 36.21 -20.10 -25.10
N ILE A 18 36.94 -19.12 -25.65
CA ILE A 18 37.09 -17.74 -25.15
C ILE A 18 36.87 -16.77 -26.35
N PRO A 19 36.22 -15.59 -26.18
CA PRO A 19 36.95 -14.31 -26.07
C PRO A 19 36.57 -13.53 -24.79
N ARG A 20 37.51 -12.89 -24.06
CA ARG A 20 37.85 -11.44 -24.06
C ARG A 20 36.61 -10.51 -23.98
N TRP A 21 36.57 -9.46 -23.15
CA TRP A 21 37.47 -8.29 -23.14
C TRP A 21 37.71 -7.67 -21.72
N PHE A 22 38.96 -7.24 -21.50
CA PHE A 22 39.46 -6.15 -20.63
C PHE A 22 39.15 -6.06 -19.12
N PHE A 23 40.20 -6.31 -18.34
CA PHE A 23 40.51 -5.59 -17.09
C PHE A 23 41.49 -4.46 -17.39
N THR A 24 41.40 -3.34 -16.66
CA THR A 24 42.52 -2.40 -16.48
C THR A 24 42.62 -2.04 -15.00
N PHE A 25 43.81 -2.18 -14.44
CA PHE A 25 44.14 -1.86 -13.05
C PHE A 25 45.51 -1.18 -13.06
N LEU A 26 45.65 -0.03 -12.38
CA LEU A 26 46.87 0.66 -11.92
C LEU A 26 46.55 2.17 -11.77
N GLY A 27 47.00 2.87 -10.73
CA GLY A 27 47.83 2.39 -9.63
C GLY A 27 47.91 3.36 -8.46
N VAL A 28 48.56 2.91 -7.39
CA VAL A 28 48.86 3.68 -6.18
C VAL A 28 50.26 4.29 -6.30
N LYS A 29 50.44 5.54 -5.85
CA LYS A 29 51.75 6.10 -5.47
C LYS A 29 51.63 6.80 -4.12
N SER A 30 52.43 6.35 -3.15
CA SER A 30 52.74 7.11 -1.93
C SER A 30 53.84 8.13 -2.22
N LEU A 31 53.95 9.22 -1.45
CA LEU A 31 54.92 9.38 -0.32
C LEU A 31 55.10 10.85 0.16
N VAL A 32 55.52 10.96 1.42
CA VAL A 32 56.10 12.10 2.18
C VAL A 32 55.28 13.36 2.46
N GLY A 33 55.34 13.83 3.72
CA GLY A 33 55.07 15.23 4.09
C GLY A 33 54.52 15.47 5.50
N MET A 34 55.33 15.35 6.56
CA MET A 34 55.03 15.91 7.90
C MET A 34 56.06 16.98 8.26
N PRO A 35 55.64 18.03 9.00
CA PRO A 35 56.43 18.54 10.12
C PRO A 35 55.60 18.66 11.42
N PRO A 36 56.25 18.66 12.61
CA PRO A 36 55.56 18.66 13.91
C PRO A 36 55.52 20.05 14.58
N LEU A 37 54.48 20.33 15.39
CA LEU A 37 54.52 21.34 16.46
C LEU A 37 53.69 20.94 17.68
N TYR A 38 54.12 21.40 18.84
CA TYR A 38 53.61 21.12 20.20
C TYR A 38 52.28 21.83 20.51
N GLY A 39 51.48 21.29 21.46
CA GLY A 39 50.40 22.07 22.09
C GLY A 39 49.41 21.30 23.00
N THR A 40 49.71 21.28 24.31
CA THR A 40 48.77 21.22 25.47
C THR A 40 47.67 20.14 25.57
N HIS A 41 47.68 19.39 26.70
CA HIS A 41 46.60 18.51 27.17
C HIS A 41 45.29 19.29 27.51
N PRO A 42 44.13 18.59 27.57
CA PRO A 42 43.76 17.97 28.85
C PRO A 42 43.31 16.51 28.76
N THR A 43 43.44 15.85 29.91
CA THR A 43 42.91 14.55 30.33
C THR A 43 41.64 14.04 29.63
N ILE A 44 41.70 12.78 29.17
CA ILE A 44 40.51 11.99 28.81
C ILE A 44 39.65 11.81 30.07
N ALA A 45 38.49 12.45 30.09
CA ALA A 45 37.47 12.15 31.08
C ALA A 45 36.90 10.76 30.79
N LEU A 46 37.18 9.77 31.65
CA LEU A 46 36.35 8.58 31.72
C LEU A 46 34.94 9.02 32.13
N VAL A 47 34.01 9.03 31.19
CA VAL A 47 32.59 9.10 31.51
C VAL A 47 32.26 7.82 32.26
N ALA A 48 31.97 7.95 33.55
CA ALA A 48 31.54 6.85 34.37
C ALA A 48 30.30 6.20 33.74
N ILE A 49 30.39 4.90 33.46
CA ILE A 49 29.21 4.10 33.15
C ILE A 49 28.42 4.00 34.45
N SER A 50 27.45 4.90 34.62
CA SER A 50 26.47 4.79 35.68
C SER A 50 25.74 3.46 35.51
N ILE A 51 26.10 2.50 36.36
CA ILE A 51 25.38 1.23 36.49
C ILE A 51 24.00 1.58 37.04
N LEU A 52 23.07 1.83 36.13
CA LEU A 52 21.65 1.90 36.43
C LEU A 52 21.27 0.53 36.97
N THR A 53 21.06 0.49 38.28
CA THR A 53 20.58 -0.70 38.98
C THR A 53 19.32 -1.20 38.30
N PHE A 54 19.24 -2.52 38.11
CA PHE A 54 18.00 -3.19 37.69
C PHE A 54 16.97 -3.10 38.83
N GLY A 55 16.43 -1.90 39.05
CA GLY A 55 15.11 -1.76 39.64
C GLY A 55 14.16 -2.56 38.76
N SER A 56 13.42 -3.47 39.38
CA SER A 56 12.53 -4.41 38.70
C SER A 56 11.69 -3.69 37.65
N LEU A 57 11.93 -4.00 36.38
CA LEU A 57 11.00 -3.70 35.31
C LEU A 57 9.73 -4.51 35.59
N SER A 58 8.81 -3.92 36.36
CA SER A 58 7.40 -4.25 36.25
C SER A 58 7.10 -4.29 34.75
N PRO A 59 6.45 -5.35 34.23
CA PRO A 59 6.01 -5.32 32.85
C PRO A 59 5.18 -4.05 32.70
N ALA A 60 5.60 -3.17 31.79
CA ALA A 60 4.82 -1.99 31.46
C ALA A 60 3.51 -2.53 30.88
N SER A 61 2.49 -2.64 31.73
CA SER A 61 1.12 -2.92 31.31
C SER A 61 0.84 -1.95 30.19
N ALA A 62 0.65 -2.47 28.98
CA ALA A 62 0.31 -1.65 27.85
C ALA A 62 -0.99 -0.94 28.23
N THR A 63 -0.88 0.35 28.55
CA THR A 63 -2.03 1.18 28.84
C THR A 63 -2.76 1.33 27.52
N THR A 64 -3.72 0.44 27.29
CA THR A 64 -4.91 0.76 26.52
C THR A 64 -5.52 1.97 27.22
N GLU A 65 -5.11 3.17 26.79
CA GLU A 65 -5.85 4.36 27.14
C GLU A 65 -7.27 4.15 26.64
N THR A 66 -8.21 4.01 27.58
CA THR A 66 -9.61 3.87 27.25
C THR A 66 -10.01 5.05 26.39
N LEU A 67 -10.43 4.78 25.15
CA LEU A 67 -10.82 5.81 24.19
C LEU A 67 -11.79 6.80 24.85
N SER A 68 -11.65 8.09 24.50
CA SER A 68 -12.66 9.08 24.88
C SER A 68 -14.05 8.61 24.43
N PRO A 69 -15.14 8.96 25.13
CA PRO A 69 -16.49 8.60 24.69
C PRO A 69 -16.82 9.08 23.26
N ALA A 70 -16.17 10.18 22.81
CA ALA A 70 -16.27 10.66 21.44
C ALA A 70 -15.53 9.75 20.45
N ALA A 71 -14.28 9.39 20.74
CA ALA A 71 -13.47 8.48 19.93
C ALA A 71 -14.13 7.09 19.83
N GLN A 72 -14.68 6.57 20.93
CA GLN A 72 -15.40 5.30 20.94
C GLN A 72 -16.66 5.35 20.04
N LYS A 73 -17.46 6.42 20.13
CA LYS A 73 -18.62 6.62 19.24
C LYS A 73 -18.21 6.67 17.75
N GLN A 74 -17.05 7.25 17.43
CA GLN A 74 -16.53 7.34 16.07
C GLN A 74 -16.03 5.97 15.57
N ALA A 75 -15.37 5.18 16.43
CA ALA A 75 -15.00 3.80 16.12
C ALA A 75 -16.23 2.91 15.87
N GLN A 76 -17.27 3.02 16.71
CA GLN A 76 -18.53 2.29 16.56
C GLN A 76 -19.26 2.64 15.25
N ALA A 77 -19.26 3.91 14.84
CA ALA A 77 -19.84 4.32 13.56
C ALA A 77 -19.13 3.65 12.36
N LEU A 78 -17.78 3.66 12.35
CA LEU A 78 -16.96 3.00 11.34
C LEU A 78 -17.16 1.47 11.30
N VAL A 79 -17.36 0.84 12.45
CA VAL A 79 -17.68 -0.59 12.58
C VAL A 79 -19.08 -0.91 12.04
N ALA A 80 -20.09 -0.07 12.32
CA ALA A 80 -21.46 -0.29 11.85
C ALA A 80 -21.57 -0.26 10.31
N GLU A 81 -20.74 0.55 9.64
CA GLU A 81 -20.66 0.64 8.18
C GLU A 81 -19.96 -0.57 7.54
N SER A 82 -19.13 -1.28 8.30
CA SER A 82 -18.38 -2.47 7.88
C SER A 82 -18.53 -3.60 8.91
N PRO A 83 -19.67 -4.31 8.97
CA PRO A 83 -20.01 -5.26 10.06
C PRO A 83 -19.03 -6.44 10.27
N GLU A 84 -18.08 -6.62 9.36
CA GLU A 84 -17.02 -7.63 9.38
C GLU A 84 -15.71 -7.09 10.03
N LEU A 85 -15.71 -5.84 10.48
CA LEU A 85 -14.63 -5.16 11.19
C LEU A 85 -14.98 -5.10 12.67
N THR A 86 -14.15 -5.69 13.54
CA THR A 86 -14.32 -5.50 14.99
C THR A 86 -13.72 -4.16 15.43
N GLU A 87 -14.28 -3.56 16.48
CA GLU A 87 -13.76 -2.31 17.08
C GLU A 87 -12.28 -2.46 17.45
N SER A 88 -11.89 -3.58 18.07
CA SER A 88 -10.49 -3.89 18.39
C SER A 88 -9.55 -3.93 17.18
N ALA A 89 -10.01 -4.49 16.04
CA ALA A 89 -9.20 -4.55 14.83
C ALA A 89 -9.08 -3.17 14.14
N LEU A 90 -10.13 -2.33 14.22
CA LEU A 90 -10.08 -0.94 13.78
C LEU A 90 -9.09 -0.14 14.63
N VAL A 91 -9.25 -0.19 15.95
CA VAL A 91 -8.43 0.58 16.92
C VAL A 91 -6.96 0.19 16.81
N ASN A 92 -6.62 -1.11 16.77
CA ASN A 92 -5.23 -1.57 16.57
C ASN A 92 -4.62 -1.04 15.26
N ASP A 93 -5.35 -1.04 14.14
CA ASP A 93 -4.84 -0.47 12.87
C ASP A 93 -4.64 1.06 12.95
N VAL A 94 -5.48 1.75 13.73
CA VAL A 94 -5.42 3.19 14.00
C VAL A 94 -4.26 3.53 14.94
N GLU A 95 -4.01 2.76 15.99
CA GLU A 95 -2.88 2.91 16.90
C GLU A 95 -1.55 2.75 16.15
N VAL A 96 -1.45 1.72 15.29
CA VAL A 96 -0.28 1.53 14.40
C VAL A 96 -0.10 2.72 13.44
N TYR A 97 -1.19 3.28 12.90
CA TYR A 97 -1.13 4.49 12.08
C TYR A 97 -0.65 5.70 12.90
N SER A 98 -1.22 5.91 14.09
CA SER A 98 -0.91 6.99 15.02
C SER A 98 0.56 6.97 15.44
N ALA A 99 1.06 5.81 15.89
CA ALA A 99 2.45 5.62 16.26
C ALA A 99 3.44 5.88 15.11
N SER A 100 3.04 5.62 13.86
CA SER A 100 3.87 5.86 12.67
C SER A 100 3.81 7.27 12.10
N THR A 101 2.89 8.13 12.58
CA THR A 101 2.64 9.48 12.03
C THR A 101 2.66 10.60 13.06
N GLY A 102 2.58 10.29 14.35
CA GLY A 102 2.47 11.28 15.43
C GLY A 102 1.06 11.89 15.57
N VAL A 103 0.09 11.47 14.77
CA VAL A 103 -1.31 11.93 14.87
C VAL A 103 -2.03 11.14 15.96
N SER A 104 -2.77 11.80 16.86
CA SER A 104 -3.48 11.10 17.94
C SER A 104 -4.60 10.18 17.44
N VAL A 105 -4.80 9.06 18.14
CA VAL A 105 -5.84 8.04 17.85
C VAL A 105 -7.23 8.67 17.69
N GLU A 106 -7.61 9.59 18.57
CA GLU A 106 -8.87 10.33 18.50
C GLU A 106 -8.99 11.19 17.24
N SER A 107 -7.92 11.88 16.83
CA SER A 107 -7.96 12.67 15.60
C SER A 107 -8.08 11.79 14.36
N VAL A 108 -7.41 10.63 14.35
CA VAL A 108 -7.51 9.63 13.27
C VAL A 108 -8.93 9.05 13.19
N LEU A 109 -9.54 8.66 14.31
CA LEU A 109 -10.92 8.14 14.34
C LEU A 109 -11.95 9.18 13.90
N ARG A 110 -11.84 10.41 14.41
CA ARG A 110 -12.71 11.54 14.05
C ARG A 110 -12.63 11.87 12.57
N GLN A 111 -11.43 11.94 12.00
CA GLN A 111 -11.23 12.21 10.58
C GLN A 111 -11.73 11.04 9.72
N ALA A 112 -11.39 9.79 10.07
CA ALA A 112 -11.82 8.62 9.32
C ALA A 112 -13.36 8.46 9.30
N SER A 113 -14.03 8.73 10.42
CA SER A 113 -15.49 8.73 10.50
C SER A 113 -16.11 9.80 9.59
N SER A 114 -15.52 11.01 9.55
CA SER A 114 -15.95 12.08 8.64
C SER A 114 -15.75 11.70 7.16
N GLU A 115 -14.60 11.12 6.81
CA GLU A 115 -14.31 10.66 5.44
C GLU A 115 -15.23 9.53 4.98
N SER A 116 -15.56 8.58 5.87
CA SER A 116 -16.48 7.49 5.53
C SER A 116 -17.89 8.00 5.27
N ALA A 117 -18.41 8.90 6.12
CA ALA A 117 -19.68 9.57 5.91
C ALA A 117 -19.72 10.36 4.58
N GLN A 118 -18.65 11.09 4.24
CA GLN A 118 -18.52 11.76 2.94
C GLN A 118 -18.50 10.77 1.76
N SER A 119 -17.85 9.62 1.91
CA SER A 119 -17.84 8.57 0.88
C SER A 119 -19.22 7.94 0.68
N ILE A 120 -19.99 7.75 1.76
CA ILE A 120 -21.36 7.25 1.71
C ILE A 120 -22.26 8.27 1.00
N GLU A 121 -22.10 9.57 1.28
CA GLU A 121 -22.86 10.61 0.59
C GLU A 121 -22.51 10.69 -0.90
N ALA A 122 -21.23 10.64 -1.27
CA ALA A 122 -20.82 10.57 -2.68
C ALA A 122 -21.43 9.36 -3.42
N ALA A 123 -21.67 8.26 -2.70
CA ALA A 123 -22.34 7.06 -3.20
C ALA A 123 -23.88 7.14 -3.19
N SER A 124 -24.49 7.99 -2.35
CA SER A 124 -25.95 8.09 -2.11
C SER A 124 -26.76 8.30 -3.41
N SER A 125 -26.18 9.07 -4.33
CA SER A 125 -26.69 9.36 -5.68
C SER A 125 -27.07 8.12 -6.50
N SER A 126 -26.61 6.93 -6.10
CA SER A 126 -26.90 5.66 -6.74
C SER A 126 -27.77 4.75 -5.86
N LYS A 127 -28.99 4.45 -6.32
CA LYS A 127 -29.93 3.56 -5.62
C LYS A 127 -29.51 2.09 -5.68
N LYS A 128 -29.91 1.31 -4.66
CA LYS A 128 -29.74 -0.16 -4.62
C LYS A 128 -30.40 -0.80 -5.83
N GLY A 129 -29.63 -1.58 -6.60
CA GLY A 129 -30.09 -2.15 -7.87
C GLY A 129 -29.60 -3.59 -8.09
N LYS A 130 -30.41 -4.39 -8.79
CA LYS A 130 -30.05 -5.77 -9.16
C LYS A 130 -28.79 -5.75 -10.05
N ARG A 131 -27.80 -6.60 -9.73
CA ARG A 131 -26.56 -6.75 -10.53
C ARG A 131 -26.82 -7.59 -11.79
N THR A 132 -27.44 -6.98 -12.79
CA THR A 132 -27.87 -7.66 -14.03
C THR A 132 -27.07 -7.25 -15.27
N LYS A 133 -26.40 -6.10 -15.25
CA LYS A 133 -25.69 -5.55 -16.42
C LYS A 133 -24.26 -6.07 -16.48
N LYS A 134 -23.78 -6.49 -17.64
CA LYS A 134 -22.37 -6.82 -17.86
C LYS A 134 -21.55 -5.52 -17.92
N ILE A 135 -20.43 -5.45 -17.20
CA ILE A 135 -19.56 -4.26 -17.24
C ILE A 135 -18.78 -4.17 -18.57
N GLY A 136 -18.39 -5.32 -19.13
CA GLY A 136 -17.75 -5.46 -20.44
C GLY A 136 -16.32 -4.93 -20.51
N ASN A 137 -15.65 -5.26 -21.61
CA ASN A 137 -14.22 -4.97 -21.83
C ASN A 137 -13.90 -3.47 -21.75
N ALA A 138 -12.80 -3.12 -21.08
CA ALA A 138 -12.28 -1.74 -21.01
C ALA A 138 -11.81 -1.22 -22.39
N LYS A 139 -11.70 0.11 -22.53
CA LYS A 139 -11.02 0.74 -23.67
C LYS A 139 -9.54 0.36 -23.65
N HIS A 140 -8.90 0.46 -22.48
CA HIS A 140 -7.48 0.19 -22.30
C HIS A 140 -7.18 -0.66 -21.06
N LYS A 141 -5.98 -1.24 -21.03
CA LYS A 141 -5.39 -1.79 -19.80
C LYS A 141 -5.06 -0.63 -18.85
N GLY A 142 -5.31 -0.84 -17.56
CA GLY A 142 -5.18 0.15 -16.50
C GLY A 142 -6.42 1.04 -16.29
N ASP A 143 -7.42 0.98 -17.18
CA ASP A 143 -8.74 1.55 -16.90
C ASP A 143 -9.26 1.04 -15.53
N VAL A 144 -10.13 1.82 -14.89
CA VAL A 144 -10.75 1.48 -13.60
C VAL A 144 -12.27 1.54 -13.72
N PHE A 145 -12.97 0.94 -12.77
CA PHE A 145 -14.42 1.06 -12.68
C PHE A 145 -14.88 1.27 -11.24
N VAL A 146 -15.98 2.00 -11.08
CA VAL A 146 -16.66 2.18 -9.78
C VAL A 146 -18.12 1.79 -9.95
N THR A 147 -18.64 0.98 -9.03
CA THR A 147 -20.00 0.43 -9.07
C THR A 147 -20.67 0.66 -7.72
N PRO A 148 -21.96 1.02 -7.67
CA PRO A 148 -22.76 0.97 -6.44
C PRO A 148 -22.69 -0.43 -5.80
N ALA A 149 -22.49 -0.49 -4.48
CA ALA A 149 -22.40 -1.73 -3.73
C ALA A 149 -22.85 -1.51 -2.28
N PHE A 150 -23.67 -2.44 -1.78
CA PHE A 150 -24.46 -2.24 -0.58
C PHE A 150 -24.20 -3.34 0.45
N THR A 151 -23.83 -2.95 1.67
CA THR A 151 -23.73 -3.81 2.86
C THR A 151 -24.56 -3.17 3.97
N GLY A 152 -25.36 -3.94 4.71
CA GLY A 152 -26.26 -3.39 5.75
C GLY A 152 -27.36 -2.41 5.25
N GLY A 153 -27.45 -2.16 3.95
CA GLY A 153 -28.30 -1.09 3.38
C GLY A 153 -27.54 0.19 2.99
N VAL A 154 -26.32 0.37 3.50
CA VAL A 154 -25.43 1.50 3.20
C VAL A 154 -24.73 1.28 1.85
N ASN A 155 -24.66 2.32 1.00
CA ASN A 155 -23.85 2.29 -0.22
C ASN A 155 -22.44 2.82 0.09
N HIS A 156 -21.44 1.95 0.10
CA HIS A 156 -20.02 2.33 0.21
C HIS A 156 -19.30 2.21 -1.16
N GLY A 157 -19.99 1.71 -2.19
CA GLY A 157 -19.42 1.45 -3.50
C GLY A 157 -18.45 0.26 -3.55
N HIS A 158 -18.01 -0.04 -4.77
CA HIS A 158 -16.98 -1.05 -5.06
C HIS A 158 -16.19 -0.63 -6.29
N THR A 159 -14.93 -1.03 -6.38
CA THR A 159 -14.02 -0.63 -7.46
C THR A 159 -13.03 -1.73 -7.84
N GLY A 160 -12.50 -1.63 -9.05
CA GLY A 160 -11.50 -2.54 -9.59
C GLY A 160 -10.76 -1.96 -10.80
N ILE A 161 -9.69 -2.62 -11.21
CA ILE A 161 -8.78 -2.19 -12.27
C ILE A 161 -8.68 -3.25 -13.37
N TYR A 162 -8.63 -2.83 -14.62
CA TYR A 162 -8.49 -3.73 -15.77
C TYR A 162 -7.01 -4.08 -16.00
N SER A 163 -6.60 -5.32 -15.71
CA SER A 163 -5.24 -5.80 -15.99
C SER A 163 -4.99 -6.14 -17.47
N ALA A 164 -6.07 -6.29 -18.23
CA ALA A 164 -6.15 -6.30 -19.70
C ALA A 164 -7.57 -5.85 -20.09
N LYS A 165 -7.83 -5.55 -21.38
CA LYS A 165 -9.17 -5.12 -21.81
C LYS A 165 -10.32 -6.05 -21.33
N PRO A 166 -10.20 -7.40 -21.41
CA PRO A 166 -11.25 -8.31 -20.91
C PRO A 166 -11.07 -8.75 -19.46
N THR A 167 -10.03 -8.31 -18.74
CA THR A 167 -9.65 -8.89 -17.43
C THR A 167 -9.65 -7.85 -16.34
N ILE A 168 -10.49 -8.06 -15.32
CA ILE A 168 -10.59 -7.25 -14.11
C ILE A 168 -9.72 -7.87 -13.00
N VAL A 169 -9.13 -7.01 -12.16
CA VAL A 169 -8.59 -7.36 -10.85
C VAL A 169 -9.34 -6.56 -9.78
N GLU A 170 -9.79 -7.24 -8.73
CA GLU A 170 -10.59 -6.67 -7.63
C GLU A 170 -10.29 -7.36 -6.29
N ALA A 171 -10.62 -6.69 -5.18
CA ALA A 171 -10.78 -7.33 -3.86
C ALA A 171 -12.29 -7.41 -3.55
N PRO A 172 -12.95 -8.57 -3.72
CA PRO A 172 -14.40 -8.65 -3.95
C PRO A 172 -15.29 -8.65 -2.68
N GLY A 173 -14.77 -8.31 -1.50
CA GLY A 173 -15.46 -8.37 -0.22
C GLY A 173 -14.96 -9.47 0.72
N THR A 174 -15.52 -9.50 1.94
CA THR A 174 -15.10 -10.40 3.03
C THR A 174 -15.24 -11.89 2.68
N GLY A 175 -14.48 -12.73 3.39
CA GLY A 175 -14.36 -14.17 3.13
C GLY A 175 -13.60 -14.54 1.85
N LYS A 176 -13.25 -13.56 1.00
CA LYS A 176 -12.63 -13.80 -0.31
C LYS A 176 -11.23 -13.20 -0.39
N LYS A 177 -10.41 -13.78 -1.26
CA LYS A 177 -9.12 -13.21 -1.67
C LYS A 177 -9.32 -12.29 -2.88
N SER A 178 -8.45 -11.29 -3.04
CA SER A 178 -8.35 -10.51 -4.26
C SER A 178 -8.01 -11.42 -5.46
N ARG A 179 -8.59 -11.14 -6.61
CA ARG A 179 -8.64 -12.08 -7.74
C ARG A 179 -8.63 -11.37 -9.09
N SER A 180 -8.37 -12.14 -10.15
CA SER A 180 -8.69 -11.76 -11.52
C SER A 180 -9.98 -12.43 -11.99
N THR A 181 -10.77 -11.75 -12.82
CA THR A 181 -12.01 -12.29 -13.42
C THR A 181 -12.29 -11.68 -14.80
N SER A 182 -13.13 -12.32 -15.61
CA SER A 182 -13.54 -11.81 -16.92
C SER A 182 -14.53 -10.64 -16.78
N ALA A 183 -14.29 -9.56 -17.51
CA ALA A 183 -15.17 -8.41 -17.61
C ALA A 183 -16.47 -8.72 -18.39
N SER A 184 -16.49 -9.76 -19.23
CA SER A 184 -17.68 -10.15 -20.01
C SER A 184 -18.73 -10.88 -19.19
N SER A 185 -18.33 -11.55 -18.09
CA SER A 185 -19.23 -12.20 -17.13
C SER A 185 -19.50 -11.37 -15.88
N TYR A 186 -18.66 -10.36 -15.59
CA TYR A 186 -18.79 -9.53 -14.39
C TYR A 186 -20.06 -8.66 -14.40
N LYS A 187 -21.03 -9.01 -13.54
CA LYS A 187 -22.32 -8.33 -13.40
C LYS A 187 -22.26 -7.18 -12.39
N VAL A 188 -22.85 -6.04 -12.76
CA VAL A 188 -22.90 -4.78 -12.00
C VAL A 188 -24.30 -4.18 -12.04
N PRO A 189 -24.66 -3.27 -11.11
CA PRO A 189 -25.91 -2.53 -11.20
C PRO A 189 -25.81 -1.38 -12.23
N LYS A 190 -26.94 -0.74 -12.52
CA LYS A 190 -26.99 0.56 -13.24
C LYS A 190 -26.22 1.63 -12.46
N LYS A 191 -25.88 2.75 -13.11
CA LYS A 191 -25.01 3.81 -12.55
C LYS A 191 -23.62 3.30 -12.12
N SER A 192 -23.13 2.26 -12.80
CA SER A 192 -21.71 1.88 -12.71
C SER A 192 -20.91 2.65 -13.76
N TYR A 193 -19.69 3.04 -13.42
CA TYR A 193 -18.83 3.91 -14.23
C TYR A 193 -17.58 3.17 -14.66
N LYS A 194 -17.15 3.37 -15.90
CA LYS A 194 -15.84 2.97 -16.41
C LYS A 194 -15.06 4.22 -16.76
N MET A 195 -13.80 4.23 -16.31
CA MET A 195 -12.95 5.39 -16.33
C MET A 195 -11.58 5.04 -16.86
N ASP A 196 -10.98 5.99 -17.56
CA ASP A 196 -9.55 5.99 -17.82
C ASP A 196 -8.86 6.91 -16.80
N VAL A 197 -7.59 6.64 -16.52
CA VAL A 197 -6.73 7.54 -15.75
C VAL A 197 -5.98 8.44 -16.72
N LYS A 198 -6.05 9.76 -16.51
CA LYS A 198 -5.42 10.84 -17.29
C LYS A 198 -3.90 10.77 -17.19
N THR A 199 -3.32 9.83 -17.92
CA THR A 199 -1.87 9.57 -17.97
C THR A 199 -1.53 8.75 -19.22
N SER A 200 -0.24 8.56 -19.50
CA SER A 200 0.21 7.81 -20.68
C SER A 200 -0.22 6.33 -20.62
N GLN A 201 -0.47 5.72 -21.77
CA GLN A 201 -0.87 4.31 -21.82
C GLN A 201 0.18 3.38 -21.20
N THR A 202 1.47 3.72 -21.30
CA THR A 202 2.56 3.00 -20.62
C THR A 202 2.40 3.01 -19.10
N LYS A 203 1.98 4.14 -18.49
CA LYS A 203 1.72 4.22 -17.05
C LYS A 203 0.48 3.40 -16.66
N ARG A 204 -0.62 3.50 -17.43
CA ARG A 204 -1.81 2.64 -17.23
C ARG A 204 -1.49 1.15 -17.36
N ASN A 205 -0.66 0.77 -18.33
CA ASN A 205 -0.17 -0.60 -18.50
C ASN A 205 0.60 -1.10 -17.27
N LYS A 206 1.51 -0.29 -16.71
CA LYS A 206 2.25 -0.62 -15.48
C LYS A 206 1.31 -0.86 -14.30
N ALA A 207 0.32 0.01 -14.06
CA ALA A 207 -0.66 -0.15 -13.00
C ALA A 207 -1.51 -1.43 -13.15
N GLY A 208 -2.06 -1.67 -14.35
CA GLY A 208 -2.82 -2.89 -14.64
C GLY A 208 -2.00 -4.19 -14.49
N SER A 209 -0.72 -4.17 -14.88
CA SER A 209 0.20 -5.29 -14.64
C SER A 209 0.53 -5.47 -13.16
N TYR A 210 0.75 -4.38 -12.41
CA TYR A 210 1.06 -4.44 -10.99
C TYR A 210 -0.08 -5.07 -10.18
N ALA A 211 -1.33 -4.65 -10.45
CA ALA A 211 -2.50 -5.23 -9.82
C ALA A 211 -2.58 -6.76 -10.01
N TYR A 212 -2.34 -7.23 -11.23
CA TYR A 212 -2.33 -8.65 -11.56
C TYR A 212 -1.14 -9.40 -10.94
N ASN A 213 0.07 -8.84 -11.00
CA ASN A 213 1.29 -9.54 -10.60
C ASN A 213 1.56 -9.50 -9.08
N LYS A 214 1.04 -8.49 -8.36
CA LYS A 214 1.41 -8.23 -6.95
C LYS A 214 0.23 -8.10 -5.98
N LEU A 215 -0.98 -7.82 -6.46
CA LEU A 215 -2.14 -7.51 -5.60
C LEU A 215 -3.26 -8.56 -5.61
N ARG A 216 -3.14 -9.64 -6.38
CA ARG A 216 -4.02 -10.84 -6.28
C ARG A 216 -3.61 -11.73 -5.10
N GLY A 217 -4.52 -12.57 -4.62
CA GLY A 217 -4.30 -13.53 -3.53
C GLY A 217 -4.32 -12.94 -2.11
N LYS A 218 -4.41 -11.61 -1.97
CA LYS A 218 -4.48 -10.89 -0.69
C LYS A 218 -5.82 -11.17 -0.01
N LYS A 219 -5.86 -11.37 1.32
CA LYS A 219 -7.13 -11.47 2.07
C LYS A 219 -7.87 -10.13 1.99
N TYR A 220 -9.20 -10.12 2.12
CA TYR A 220 -9.94 -8.87 2.21
C TYR A 220 -9.60 -8.09 3.49
N SER A 221 -9.65 -6.76 3.44
CA SER A 221 -9.66 -5.89 4.62
C SER A 221 -11.03 -5.23 4.73
N ALA A 222 -11.68 -5.34 5.89
CA ALA A 222 -12.89 -4.56 6.19
C ALA A 222 -12.56 -3.14 6.68
N ASN A 223 -11.31 -2.87 7.08
CA ASN A 223 -10.87 -1.53 7.47
C ASN A 223 -10.67 -0.63 6.25
N PHE A 224 -11.38 0.49 6.19
CA PHE A 224 -11.20 1.59 5.23
C PHE A 224 -10.57 2.85 5.85
N ALA A 225 -10.63 3.03 7.16
CA ALA A 225 -10.22 4.23 7.89
C ALA A 225 -8.77 4.65 7.62
N VAL A 226 -7.83 3.68 7.58
CA VAL A 226 -6.39 3.90 7.38
C VAL A 226 -5.81 2.93 6.35
N ASN A 227 -6.49 2.79 5.21
CA ASN A 227 -6.20 1.75 4.21
C ASN A 227 -5.08 2.07 3.20
N LYS A 228 -4.44 3.26 3.23
CA LYS A 228 -3.43 3.69 2.22
C LYS A 228 -2.05 3.00 2.34
N LYS A 229 -2.04 1.66 2.40
CA LYS A 229 -0.86 0.78 2.51
C LYS A 229 -0.64 0.02 1.18
N THR A 230 0.44 0.29 0.45
CA THR A 230 0.70 -0.29 -0.90
C THR A 230 1.11 -1.76 -0.89
N GLY A 231 1.79 -2.23 0.17
CA GLY A 231 2.34 -3.59 0.27
C GLY A 231 1.51 -4.60 1.09
N SER A 232 0.43 -4.16 1.73
CA SER A 232 -0.30 -4.91 2.77
C SER A 232 -0.67 -6.36 2.39
N ALA A 233 -0.70 -7.26 3.37
CA ALA A 233 -1.16 -8.66 3.22
C ALA A 233 -2.69 -8.77 3.04
N LYS A 234 -3.44 -7.78 3.53
CA LYS A 234 -4.88 -7.59 3.30
C LYS A 234 -5.12 -6.41 2.35
N MET A 235 -6.14 -6.48 1.51
CA MET A 235 -6.53 -5.40 0.58
C MET A 235 -8.05 -5.21 0.59
N ASN A 236 -8.53 -3.98 0.72
CA ASN A 236 -9.90 -3.61 0.33
C ASN A 236 -9.96 -3.17 -1.15
N CYS A 237 -11.16 -2.96 -1.69
CA CYS A 237 -11.34 -2.77 -3.14
C CYS A 237 -10.68 -1.49 -3.69
N SER A 238 -10.84 -0.36 -3.00
CA SER A 238 -10.23 0.93 -3.36
C SER A 238 -8.74 0.96 -3.06
N GLN A 239 -8.30 0.40 -1.93
CA GLN A 239 -6.88 0.22 -1.62
C GLN A 239 -6.15 -0.53 -2.74
N LEU A 240 -6.73 -1.60 -3.31
CA LEU A 240 -6.12 -2.36 -4.39
C LEU A 240 -5.90 -1.50 -5.65
N VAL A 241 -6.89 -0.70 -6.03
CA VAL A 241 -6.82 0.17 -7.22
C VAL A 241 -5.85 1.33 -6.99
N TRP A 242 -5.92 1.97 -5.83
CA TRP A 242 -5.01 3.03 -5.41
C TRP A 242 -3.55 2.53 -5.36
N ALA A 243 -3.31 1.40 -4.68
CA ALA A 243 -1.98 0.81 -4.55
C ALA A 243 -1.37 0.43 -5.91
N ALA A 244 -2.20 -0.06 -6.85
CA ALA A 244 -1.74 -0.38 -8.20
C ALA A 244 -1.14 0.85 -8.92
N TYR A 245 -1.76 2.02 -8.79
CA TYR A 245 -1.26 3.28 -9.37
C TYR A 245 -0.14 3.92 -8.53
N LYS A 246 -0.33 4.03 -7.21
CA LYS A 246 0.63 4.68 -6.30
C LYS A 246 1.96 3.93 -6.26
N ALA A 247 1.95 2.61 -6.19
CA ALA A 247 3.19 1.83 -6.12
C ALA A 247 3.96 1.81 -7.45
N SER A 248 3.25 1.57 -8.57
CA SER A 248 3.90 1.29 -9.87
C SER A 248 4.26 2.53 -10.69
N VAL A 249 3.51 3.63 -10.54
CA VAL A 249 3.66 4.85 -11.37
C VAL A 249 3.57 6.16 -10.59
N LYS A 250 3.51 6.09 -9.25
CA LYS A 250 3.49 7.23 -8.31
C LYS A 250 2.30 8.20 -8.50
N ILE A 251 1.25 7.78 -9.20
CA ILE A 251 0.01 8.54 -9.33
C ILE A 251 -0.84 8.26 -8.09
N ASP A 252 -1.29 9.32 -7.44
CA ASP A 252 -2.29 9.22 -6.39
C ASP A 252 -3.69 9.27 -7.00
N LEU A 253 -4.51 8.27 -6.72
CA LEU A 253 -5.92 8.22 -7.13
C LEU A 253 -6.87 8.60 -6.00
N ASP A 254 -6.35 8.95 -4.84
CA ASP A 254 -7.14 9.56 -3.79
C ASP A 254 -7.59 10.97 -4.25
N GLY A 255 -8.90 11.21 -4.18
CA GLY A 255 -9.54 12.46 -4.63
C GLY A 255 -9.69 13.51 -3.53
N ASN A 256 -9.71 13.12 -2.25
CA ASN A 256 -9.79 14.05 -1.12
C ASN A 256 -8.48 14.14 -0.31
N GLY A 257 -7.57 13.16 -0.47
CA GLY A 257 -6.26 13.15 0.17
C GLY A 257 -6.25 12.65 1.62
N GLY A 258 -7.36 12.04 2.07
CA GLY A 258 -7.65 11.72 3.48
C GLY A 258 -6.77 10.67 4.17
N LEU A 259 -7.30 10.00 5.17
CA LEU A 259 -6.67 8.82 5.80
C LEU A 259 -6.96 7.56 4.98
N GLY A 260 -8.22 7.43 4.59
CA GLY A 260 -8.71 6.36 3.73
C GLY A 260 -8.70 6.76 2.25
N VAL A 261 -8.77 5.76 1.38
CA VAL A 261 -9.16 5.91 -0.02
C VAL A 261 -10.37 5.02 -0.28
N TYR A 262 -11.48 5.63 -0.72
CA TYR A 262 -12.75 4.96 -0.97
C TYR A 262 -13.08 4.91 -2.47
N PRO A 263 -14.00 4.04 -2.93
CA PRO A 263 -14.32 3.89 -4.35
C PRO A 263 -14.72 5.20 -5.05
N TYR A 264 -15.46 6.08 -4.36
CA TYR A 264 -15.90 7.35 -4.93
C TYR A 264 -14.80 8.44 -4.92
N ASN A 265 -13.81 8.43 -4.01
CA ASN A 265 -12.64 9.31 -4.15
C ASN A 265 -11.84 8.98 -5.42
N ILE A 266 -11.76 7.70 -5.79
CA ILE A 266 -11.13 7.28 -7.05
C ILE A 266 -11.98 7.73 -8.25
N LYS A 267 -13.31 7.68 -8.17
CA LYS A 267 -14.19 8.20 -9.23
C LYS A 267 -13.96 9.69 -9.47
N ASP A 268 -13.91 10.45 -8.38
CA ASP A 268 -13.92 11.92 -8.37
C ASP A 268 -12.53 12.56 -8.27
N SER A 269 -11.47 11.74 -8.36
CA SER A 269 -10.09 12.21 -8.47
C SER A 269 -9.88 13.06 -9.72
N LYS A 270 -9.09 14.14 -9.60
CA LYS A 270 -8.65 14.94 -10.75
C LYS A 270 -7.99 14.10 -11.85
N HIS A 271 -7.43 12.94 -11.49
CA HIS A 271 -6.74 12.02 -12.40
C HIS A 271 -7.65 11.06 -13.16
N THR A 272 -8.95 10.96 -12.88
CA THR A 272 -9.88 10.08 -13.61
C THR A 272 -10.76 10.83 -14.61
N HIS A 273 -11.26 10.09 -15.60
CA HIS A 273 -12.22 10.56 -16.59
C HIS A 273 -13.24 9.45 -16.88
N ILE A 274 -14.54 9.74 -16.69
CA ILE A 274 -15.63 8.79 -16.94
C ILE A 274 -15.94 8.75 -18.43
N TYR A 275 -15.57 7.65 -19.10
CA TYR A 275 -15.87 7.47 -20.53
C TYR A 275 -17.12 6.62 -20.82
N LYS A 276 -17.68 5.92 -19.82
CA LYS A 276 -18.92 5.15 -19.98
C LYS A 276 -19.65 4.96 -18.65
N THR A 277 -20.96 5.25 -18.66
CA THR A 277 -21.90 4.89 -17.60
C THR A 277 -22.77 3.72 -18.04
N ILE A 278 -22.99 2.73 -17.17
CA ILE A 278 -23.81 1.54 -17.42
C ILE A 278 -25.30 1.85 -17.12
N LYS A 279 -26.17 1.67 -18.12
CA LYS A 279 -27.62 1.95 -18.12
C LYS A 279 -28.50 0.69 -17.97
#